data_AF-A0A3M8HAT5-F1
#
_entry.id   AF-A0A3M8HAT5-F1
#
_cell.length_a   1.000
_cell.length_b   1.000
_cell.length_c   1.000
_cell.angle_alpha   90.00
_cell.angle_beta   90.00
_cell.angle_gamma   90.00
#
_symmetry.space_group_name_H-M   'P 1'
#
loop_
_entity.id
_entity.type
_entity.pdbx_description
1 polymer ?
#
loop_
_entity_poly.entity_id
_entity_poly.type
_entity_poly.pdbx_seq_one_letter_code
_entity_poly.pdbx_strand_id
1 'polypeptide(L)'
;MDFFSKDQSFHTSSKYEPIYQFFNTKYKIGYKDLFLVCAAIGAKNDKRTQPLDQKGREFRSSFFSDKERKLVYSIILNDEEKGKNLESFSNSEFPKVARKLLQEYAEGGMDLLIEKVFKEKWNGHSLDDDHDRYEIDLLKYILADYKEVPF
;
A
#
# COMPACT_ATOMS: atom_id res chain seq x y z
N MET A 1 -22.85 -7.65 2.82
CA MET A 1 -22.49 -6.59 3.79
C MET A 1 -21.34 -5.82 3.18
N ASP A 2 -21.34 -4.50 3.19
CA ASP A 2 -20.24 -3.75 2.55
C ASP A 2 -18.88 -3.97 3.27
N PHE A 3 -17.75 -3.96 2.54
CA PHE A 3 -16.40 -4.13 3.11
C PHE A 3 -16.11 -3.10 4.21
N PHE A 4 -16.48 -1.84 3.96
CA PHE A 4 -16.37 -0.74 4.92
C PHE A 4 -17.59 -0.59 5.84
N SER A 5 -18.55 -1.52 5.82
CA SER A 5 -19.69 -1.48 6.75
C SER A 5 -19.28 -1.63 8.22
N LYS A 6 -18.10 -2.21 8.47
CA LYS A 6 -17.47 -2.30 9.79
C LYS A 6 -16.11 -1.64 9.72
N ASP A 7 -15.76 -0.88 10.75
CA ASP A 7 -14.45 -0.23 10.82
C ASP A 7 -13.33 -1.29 10.90
N GLN A 8 -12.59 -1.44 9.80
CA GLN A 8 -11.47 -2.36 9.69
C GLN A 8 -10.20 -1.74 10.25
N SER A 9 -9.45 -2.54 11.01
CA SER A 9 -8.10 -2.20 11.49
C SER A 9 -7.06 -2.75 10.52
N PHE A 10 -6.25 -1.86 9.94
CA PHE A 10 -5.12 -2.14 9.06
C PHE A 10 -3.81 -1.98 9.81
N HIS A 11 -2.79 -2.73 9.40
CA HIS A 11 -1.44 -2.63 9.94
C HIS A 11 -0.43 -2.49 8.79
N THR A 12 0.59 -1.66 8.98
CA THR A 12 1.83 -1.71 8.19
C THR A 12 2.73 -2.84 8.70
N SER A 13 3.78 -3.22 7.98
CA SER A 13 4.84 -4.09 8.53
C SER A 13 5.81 -3.30 9.39
N SER A 14 6.24 -3.89 10.50
CA SER A 14 7.31 -3.32 11.33
C SER A 14 8.65 -3.25 10.58
N LYS A 15 8.87 -4.14 9.60
CA LYS A 15 10.05 -4.15 8.71
C LYS A 15 10.27 -2.80 8.03
N TYR A 16 9.18 -2.09 7.70
CA TYR A 16 9.24 -0.82 6.97
C TYR A 16 8.94 0.40 7.83
N GLU A 17 8.78 0.23 9.16
CA GLU A 17 8.48 1.33 10.07
C GLU A 17 9.46 2.52 9.92
N PRO A 18 10.78 2.32 9.72
CA PRO A 18 11.71 3.44 9.49
C PRO A 18 11.36 4.28 8.25
N ILE A 19 10.91 3.64 7.16
CA ILE A 19 10.50 4.33 5.93
C ILE A 19 9.23 5.13 6.19
N TYR A 20 8.22 4.52 6.82
CA TYR A 20 6.99 5.23 7.17
C TYR A 20 7.25 6.43 8.10
N GLN A 21 8.08 6.24 9.12
CA GLN A 21 8.45 7.30 10.05
C GLN A 21 9.20 8.44 9.34
N PHE A 22 10.14 8.10 8.46
CA PHE A 22 10.90 9.07 7.67
C PHE A 22 9.96 9.94 6.81
N PHE A 23 9.09 9.32 6.02
CA PHE A 23 8.15 10.06 5.17
C PHE A 23 7.14 10.89 5.96
N ASN A 24 6.69 10.37 7.11
CA ASN A 24 5.79 11.10 7.99
C ASN A 24 6.46 12.32 8.63
N THR A 25 7.72 12.18 9.04
CA THR A 25 8.45 13.24 9.73
C THR A 25 8.92 14.32 8.75
N LYS A 26 9.59 13.90 7.67
CA LYS A 26 10.26 14.77 6.69
C LYS A 26 9.27 15.42 5.73
N TYR A 27 8.27 14.67 5.24
CA TYR A 27 7.35 15.14 4.19
C TYR A 27 5.88 15.26 4.62
N LYS A 28 5.56 14.95 5.89
CA LYS A 28 4.19 14.97 6.43
C LYS A 28 3.22 14.03 5.70
N ILE A 29 3.74 12.99 5.05
CA ILE A 29 2.91 11.96 4.42
C ILE A 29 2.39 11.02 5.52
N GLY A 30 1.07 10.84 5.60
CA GLY A 30 0.46 9.95 6.59
C GLY A 30 0.83 8.50 6.33
N TYR A 31 0.86 7.68 7.39
CA TYR A 31 1.07 6.24 7.28
C TYR A 31 0.02 5.58 6.38
N LYS A 32 -1.25 6.00 6.54
CA LYS A 32 -2.36 5.61 5.67
C LYS A 32 -2.06 5.92 4.20
N ASP A 33 -1.60 7.14 3.93
CA ASP A 33 -1.42 7.64 2.57
C ASP A 33 -0.29 6.86 1.87
N LEU A 34 0.85 6.70 2.55
CA LEU A 34 1.95 5.90 2.04
C LEU A 34 1.56 4.42 1.87
N PHE A 35 0.78 3.87 2.81
CA PHE A 35 0.24 2.52 2.71
C PHE A 35 -0.62 2.36 1.45
N LEU A 36 -1.54 3.30 1.19
CA LEU A 36 -2.43 3.25 0.03
C LEU A 36 -1.65 3.40 -1.28
N VAL A 37 -0.63 4.27 -1.32
CA VAL A 37 0.29 4.37 -2.46
C VAL A 37 1.00 3.05 -2.70
N CYS A 38 1.55 2.43 -1.66
CA CYS A 38 2.21 1.13 -1.78
C CYS A 38 1.23 0.05 -2.23
N ALA A 39 0.02 0.00 -1.68
CA ALA A 39 -1.00 -0.97 -2.09
C ALA A 39 -1.38 -0.81 -3.56
N ALA A 40 -1.49 0.43 -4.05
CA ALA A 40 -1.76 0.70 -5.46
C ALA A 40 -0.59 0.28 -6.37
N ILE A 41 0.66 0.56 -5.97
CA ILE A 41 1.86 0.15 -6.71
C ILE A 41 1.96 -1.37 -6.78
N GLY A 42 1.78 -2.06 -5.64
CA GLY A 42 1.80 -3.52 -5.57
C GLY A 42 0.70 -4.14 -6.43
N ALA A 43 -0.53 -3.64 -6.33
CA ALA A 43 -1.64 -4.12 -7.14
C ALA A 43 -1.41 -3.96 -8.64
N LYS A 44 -0.91 -2.80 -9.06
CA LYS A 44 -0.62 -2.53 -10.48
C LYS A 44 0.48 -3.44 -11.03
N ASN A 45 1.47 -3.79 -10.22
CA ASN A 45 2.61 -4.62 -10.61
C ASN A 45 2.40 -6.11 -10.32
N ASP A 46 1.17 -6.52 -9.94
CA ASP A 46 0.84 -7.86 -9.44
C ASP A 46 1.84 -8.39 -8.39
N LYS A 47 2.35 -7.48 -7.56
CA LYS A 47 3.34 -7.79 -6.54
C LYS A 47 2.67 -7.89 -5.19
N ARG A 48 2.49 -9.14 -4.75
CA ARG A 48 2.07 -9.51 -3.40
C ARG A 48 3.25 -10.11 -2.66
N THR A 49 3.50 -9.64 -1.45
CA THR A 49 4.46 -10.27 -0.53
C THR A 49 3.68 -11.00 0.55
N GLN A 50 4.29 -12.04 1.13
CA GLN A 50 3.69 -12.86 2.19
C GLN A 50 3.16 -12.01 3.36
N PRO A 51 2.19 -12.53 4.14
CA PRO A 51 1.57 -11.78 5.21
C PRO A 51 2.59 -11.22 6.20
N LEU A 52 2.26 -10.07 6.79
CA LEU A 52 3.05 -9.34 7.77
C LEU A 52 3.65 -10.29 8.82
N ASP A 53 4.97 -10.48 8.81
CA ASP A 53 5.68 -11.24 9.85
C ASP A 53 5.46 -10.60 11.22
N GLN A 54 5.47 -9.27 11.26
CA GLN A 54 5.21 -8.46 12.44
C GLN A 54 4.42 -7.20 12.08
N LYS A 55 3.42 -6.90 12.90
CA LYS A 55 2.58 -5.71 12.74
C LYS A 55 3.30 -4.46 13.22
N GLY A 56 3.46 -3.49 12.33
CA GLY A 56 3.83 -2.13 12.64
C GLY A 56 2.61 -1.29 13.03
N ARG A 57 2.60 -0.02 12.64
CA ARG A 57 1.56 0.93 13.02
C ARG A 57 0.16 0.51 12.53
N GLU A 58 -0.82 0.70 13.41
CA GLU A 58 -2.23 0.49 13.13
C GLU A 58 -2.91 1.77 12.64
N PHE A 59 -3.83 1.65 11.68
CA PHE A 59 -4.79 2.70 11.32
C PHE A 59 -6.15 2.11 10.95
N ARG A 60 -7.19 2.96 10.98
CA ARG A 60 -8.59 2.54 10.81
C ARG A 60 -9.14 2.92 9.45
N SER A 61 -10.01 2.07 8.93
CA SER A 61 -10.71 2.27 7.65
C SER A 61 -11.66 3.47 7.67
N SER A 62 -12.15 3.83 8.86
CA SER A 62 -12.93 5.05 9.10
C SER A 62 -12.18 6.33 8.71
N PHE A 63 -10.84 6.30 8.63
CA PHE A 63 -10.01 7.42 8.19
C PHE A 63 -9.86 7.53 6.66
N PHE A 64 -10.47 6.61 5.90
CA PHE A 64 -10.46 6.66 4.43
C PHE A 64 -11.57 7.59 3.94
N SER A 65 -11.18 8.59 3.16
CA SER A 65 -12.07 9.39 2.32
C SER A 65 -12.73 8.54 1.23
N ASP A 66 -13.79 9.07 0.62
CA ASP A 66 -14.51 8.36 -0.45
C ASP A 66 -13.61 8.01 -1.65
N LYS A 67 -12.63 8.86 -1.97
CA LYS A 67 -11.67 8.59 -3.07
C LYS A 67 -10.75 7.41 -2.72
N GLU A 68 -10.27 7.36 -1.48
CA GLU A 68 -9.42 6.28 -1.00
C GLU A 68 -10.18 4.96 -0.90
N ARG A 69 -11.45 5.01 -0.47
CA ARG A 69 -12.33 3.83 -0.50
C ARG A 69 -12.51 3.30 -1.91
N LYS A 70 -12.76 4.19 -2.89
CA LYS A 70 -12.86 3.80 -4.31
C LYS A 70 -11.57 3.15 -4.81
N LEU A 71 -10.41 3.72 -4.50
CA LEU A 71 -9.11 3.11 -4.82
C LEU A 71 -8.99 1.69 -4.23
N VAL A 72 -9.35 1.53 -2.96
CA VAL A 72 -9.31 0.24 -2.28
C VAL A 72 -10.25 -0.77 -2.96
N TYR A 73 -11.49 -0.38 -3.29
CA TYR A 73 -12.38 -1.26 -4.04
C TYR A 73 -11.81 -1.63 -5.41
N SER A 74 -11.23 -0.68 -6.14
CA SER A 74 -10.60 -0.95 -7.44
C SER A 74 -9.46 -1.95 -7.32
N ILE A 75 -8.62 -1.84 -6.28
CA ILE A 75 -7.56 -2.82 -6.02
C ILE A 75 -8.16 -4.20 -5.75
N ILE A 76 -9.14 -4.29 -4.84
CA ILE A 76 -9.75 -5.57 -4.46
C ILE A 76 -10.43 -6.22 -5.66
N LEU A 77 -11.23 -5.47 -6.43
CA LEU A 77 -12.02 -5.99 -7.54
C LEU A 77 -11.15 -6.44 -8.72
N ASN A 78 -9.99 -5.81 -8.92
CA ASN A 78 -9.07 -6.16 -9.99
C ASN A 78 -8.12 -7.32 -9.63
N ASP A 79 -8.06 -7.77 -8.38
CA ASP A 79 -7.27 -8.96 -8.03
C ASP A 79 -7.89 -10.21 -8.69
N GLU A 80 -7.07 -10.93 -9.43
CA GLU A 80 -7.54 -12.01 -10.29
C GLU A 80 -8.06 -13.23 -9.52
N GLU A 81 -7.58 -13.44 -8.30
CA GLU A 81 -7.89 -14.61 -7.48
C GLU A 81 -9.07 -14.37 -6.54
N LYS A 82 -9.16 -13.17 -5.96
CA LYS A 82 -10.05 -12.82 -4.84
C LYS A 82 -11.08 -11.76 -5.22
N GLY A 83 -10.85 -10.99 -6.30
CA GLY A 83 -11.68 -9.84 -6.70
C GLY A 83 -12.85 -10.16 -7.62
N LYS A 84 -12.69 -11.14 -8.51
CA LYS A 84 -13.64 -11.46 -9.61
C LYS A 84 -14.95 -12.10 -9.15
N ASN A 85 -15.10 -12.41 -7.85
CA ASN A 85 -16.34 -12.93 -7.30
C ASN A 85 -17.06 -11.87 -6.46
N LEU A 86 -17.98 -11.14 -7.09
CA LEU A 86 -18.81 -10.12 -6.43
C LEU A 86 -19.72 -10.70 -5.33
N GLU A 87 -20.11 -11.97 -5.43
CA GLU A 87 -20.93 -12.62 -4.39
C GLU A 87 -20.19 -12.75 -3.06
N SER A 88 -18.85 -12.80 -3.11
CA SER A 88 -17.97 -12.81 -1.94
C SER A 88 -18.17 -11.58 -1.05
N PHE A 89 -18.56 -10.43 -1.59
CA PHE A 89 -18.83 -9.22 -0.79
C PHE A 89 -20.03 -9.42 0.14
N SER A 90 -20.87 -10.42 -0.09
CA SER A 90 -21.95 -10.78 0.81
C SER A 90 -21.48 -11.66 1.99
N ASN A 91 -20.29 -12.26 1.88
CA ASN A 91 -19.72 -13.15 2.89
C ASN A 91 -19.10 -12.35 4.05
N SER A 92 -19.42 -12.76 5.28
CA SER A 92 -18.89 -12.15 6.51
C SER A 92 -17.37 -12.26 6.68
N GLU A 93 -16.72 -13.22 6.00
CA GLU A 93 -15.26 -13.41 6.04
C GLU A 93 -14.51 -12.58 5.01
N PHE A 94 -15.20 -12.09 3.98
CA PHE A 94 -14.58 -11.33 2.90
C PHE A 94 -13.82 -10.08 3.38
N PRO A 95 -14.29 -9.32 4.38
CA PRO A 95 -13.50 -8.21 4.90
C PRO A 95 -12.13 -8.60 5.45
N LYS A 96 -11.98 -9.80 6.05
CA LYS A 96 -10.67 -10.25 6.50
C LYS A 96 -9.76 -10.57 5.31
N VAL A 97 -10.31 -11.18 4.26
CA VAL A 97 -9.60 -11.53 3.02
C VAL A 97 -9.15 -10.27 2.28
N ALA A 98 -10.06 -9.33 2.05
CA ALA A 98 -9.79 -8.06 1.39
C ALA A 98 -8.76 -7.22 2.16
N ARG A 99 -8.87 -7.16 3.49
CA ARG A 99 -7.85 -6.50 4.32
C ARG A 99 -6.49 -7.14 4.15
N LYS A 100 -6.41 -8.47 4.22
CA LYS A 100 -5.14 -9.20 4.07
C LYS A 100 -4.53 -8.94 2.70
N LEU A 101 -5.35 -8.99 1.64
CA LEU A 101 -4.93 -8.70 0.28
C LEU A 101 -4.31 -7.30 0.15
N LEU A 102 -4.95 -6.28 0.71
CA LEU A 102 -4.42 -4.92 0.68
C LEU A 102 -3.08 -4.79 1.41
N GLN A 103 -2.90 -5.52 2.52
CA GLN A 103 -1.62 -5.57 3.24
C GLN A 103 -0.54 -6.29 2.41
N GLU A 104 -0.88 -7.41 1.77
CA GLU A 104 0.03 -8.15 0.88
C GLU A 104 0.50 -7.28 -0.30
N TYR A 105 -0.41 -6.49 -0.89
CA TYR A 105 -0.06 -5.52 -1.93
C TYR A 105 0.74 -4.33 -1.40
N ALA A 106 0.42 -3.80 -0.22
CA ALA A 106 1.19 -2.72 0.38
C ALA A 106 2.64 -3.15 0.67
N GLU A 107 2.84 -4.37 1.15
CA GLU A 107 4.17 -4.95 1.34
C GLU A 107 4.92 -5.06 0.01
N GLY A 108 4.29 -5.64 -1.01
CA GLY A 108 4.89 -5.79 -2.33
C GLY A 108 5.19 -4.45 -3.00
N GLY A 109 4.34 -3.44 -2.81
CA GLY A 109 4.59 -2.09 -3.27
C GLY A 109 5.78 -1.43 -2.57
N MET A 110 5.94 -1.64 -1.26
CA MET A 110 7.10 -1.14 -0.53
C MET A 110 8.39 -1.84 -0.98
N ASP A 111 8.36 -3.16 -1.19
CA ASP A 111 9.50 -3.90 -1.77
C ASP A 111 9.92 -3.28 -3.13
N LEU A 112 8.94 -2.96 -3.98
CA LEU A 112 9.20 -2.29 -5.27
C LEU A 112 9.79 -0.89 -5.10
N LEU A 113 9.33 -0.11 -4.12
CA LEU A 113 9.92 1.20 -3.84
C LEU A 113 11.36 1.08 -3.37
N ILE A 114 11.66 0.13 -2.48
CA ILE A 114 13.02 -0.15 -2.05
C ILE A 114 13.90 -0.53 -3.25
N GLU A 115 13.44 -1.44 -4.09
CA GLU A 115 14.22 -1.96 -5.23
C GLU A 115 14.41 -0.93 -6.35
N LYS A 116 13.36 -0.15 -6.68
CA LYS A 116 13.33 0.68 -7.90
C LYS A 116 13.46 2.16 -7.64
N VAL A 117 13.16 2.64 -6.43
CA VAL A 117 13.14 4.07 -6.10
C VAL A 117 14.25 4.42 -5.12
N PHE A 118 14.28 3.77 -3.96
CA PHE A 118 15.25 4.08 -2.90
C PHE A 118 16.63 3.50 -3.21
N LYS A 119 16.68 2.26 -3.71
CA LYS A 119 17.91 1.58 -4.17
C LYS A 119 19.03 1.68 -3.13
N GLU A 120 20.20 2.16 -3.54
CA GLU A 120 21.38 2.36 -2.72
C GLU A 120 21.16 3.29 -1.52
N LYS A 121 20.10 4.10 -1.54
CA LYS A 121 19.76 5.02 -0.46
C LYS A 121 19.02 4.35 0.68
N TRP A 122 18.67 3.07 0.56
CA TRP A 122 18.14 2.25 1.65
C TRP A 122 19.20 1.23 2.09
N ASN A 123 19.66 1.34 3.34
CA ASN A 123 20.72 0.46 3.88
C ASN A 123 20.19 -0.79 4.63
N GLY A 124 18.88 -1.04 4.56
CA GLY A 124 18.21 -2.10 5.33
C GLY A 124 17.64 -1.64 6.68
N HIS A 125 17.99 -0.44 7.15
CA HIS A 125 17.56 0.11 8.44
C HIS A 125 17.01 1.54 8.33
N SER A 126 17.64 2.38 7.52
CA SER A 126 17.25 3.78 7.33
C SER A 126 17.42 4.20 5.86
N LEU A 127 16.66 5.22 5.48
CA LEU A 127 16.91 5.97 4.27
C LEU A 127 18.07 6.94 4.50
N ASP A 128 18.83 7.21 3.45
CA ASP A 128 19.89 8.21 3.44
C ASP A 128 19.28 9.60 3.67
N ASP A 129 19.66 10.24 4.79
CA ASP A 129 19.14 11.54 5.20
C ASP A 129 19.65 12.70 4.33
N ASP A 130 20.81 12.52 3.70
CA ASP A 130 21.43 13.52 2.80
C ASP A 130 20.63 13.67 1.50
N HIS A 131 19.83 12.66 1.13
CA HIS A 131 18.88 12.77 0.03
C HIS A 131 17.55 13.39 0.49
N ASP A 132 17.15 14.50 -0.14
CA ASP A 132 16.02 15.33 0.29
C ASP A 132 14.86 15.35 -0.72
N ARG A 133 14.84 14.44 -1.69
CA ARG A 133 13.86 14.44 -2.80
C ARG A 133 13.14 13.11 -3.00
N TYR A 134 12.96 12.32 -1.94
CA TYR A 134 12.30 11.01 -2.04
C TYR A 134 10.84 11.08 -2.50
N GLU A 135 10.13 12.13 -2.13
CA GLU A 135 8.77 12.43 -2.60
C GLU A 135 8.74 12.71 -4.10
N ILE A 136 9.77 13.39 -4.63
CA ILE A 136 9.90 13.64 -6.07
C ILE A 136 10.21 12.33 -6.80
N ASP A 137 11.10 11.51 -6.25
CA ASP A 137 11.44 10.22 -6.85
C ASP A 137 10.26 9.25 -6.86
N LEU A 138 9.46 9.24 -5.79
CA LEU A 138 8.20 8.50 -5.73
C LEU A 138 7.22 8.97 -6.82
N LEU A 139 7.02 10.28 -6.96
CA LEU A 139 6.14 10.84 -7.99
C LEU A 139 6.65 10.53 -9.41
N LYS A 140 7.97 10.62 -9.65
CA LYS A 140 8.58 10.25 -10.93
C LYS A 140 8.34 8.78 -11.25
N TYR A 141 8.49 7.89 -10.27
CA TYR A 141 8.23 6.47 -10.44
C TYR A 141 6.78 6.22 -10.87
N ILE A 142 5.82 6.80 -10.13
CA ILE A 142 4.38 6.68 -10.44
C ILE A 142 4.06 7.26 -11.83
N LEU A 143 4.65 8.40 -12.21
CA LEU A 143 4.42 9.05 -13.50
C LEU A 143 5.07 8.32 -14.68
N ALA A 144 6.28 7.79 -14.50
CA ALA A 144 6.96 7.02 -15.53
C ALA A 144 6.17 5.75 -15.85
N ASP A 145 5.74 5.06 -14.79
CA ASP A 145 4.93 3.84 -14.88
C ASP A 145 3.53 4.11 -15.48
N TYR A 146 3.03 5.35 -15.47
CA TYR A 146 1.79 5.71 -16.19
C TYR A 146 2.00 5.82 -17.71
N LYS A 147 3.17 6.29 -18.16
CA LYS A 147 3.47 6.51 -19.58
C LYS A 147 3.77 5.22 -20.35
N GLU A 148 4.09 4.14 -19.64
CA GLU A 148 4.37 2.84 -20.25
C GLU A 148 3.11 2.03 -20.59
N VAL A 149 1.90 2.52 -20.29
CA VAL A 149 0.65 1.91 -20.77
C VAL A 149 0.41 2.39 -22.21
N PRO A 150 0.62 1.56 -23.25
CA PRO A 150 0.24 1.92 -24.60
C PRO A 150 -1.29 1.82 -24.66
N PHE A 151 -1.94 2.88 -25.13
CA PHE A 151 -3.35 2.82 -25.52
C PHE A 151 -3.54 1.79 -26.65
#